data_AF-A0A9W6ZFH8-F1
#
_entry.id   AF-A0A9W6ZFH8-F1
#
_cell.length_a   1.000
_cell.length_b   1.000
_cell.length_c   1.000
_cell.angle_alpha   90.00
_cell.angle_beta   90.00
_cell.angle_gamma   90.00
#
_symmetry.space_group_name_H-M   'P 1'
#
loop_
_entity.id
_entity.type
_entity.pdbx_description
1 polymer ?
#
loop_
_entity_poly.entity_id
_entity_poly.type
_entity_poly.pdbx_seq_one_letter_code
_entity_poly.pdbx_strand_id
1 'polypeptide(L)'
;MADLPARIKQMKKLHGDAIGASDSPFDTNSLQRSLNNPNQENWKNFEKGSEAGRLMAKLYGGAYKPQISYPTLKTRKSVDNGAWRPSNKGNAVVSKFDKKKASKVAAPKFRQTSGYTFAPVDFIPRKRNEEVCKSMIDDVEMRQSAYRPPNVQAFSADEEKQRLSEVFTHKGGKALPKDLTHPVGPAPYEVRQRQAEQQRVVEAKAARRTRLNGGVDPLAVEPTPSAPEKSTKDQLFDQIYSEIKDRRSYQEQMELAGAGKADRQRIAGEISTRLSQLSGIDKGRAAEVMIEMYQ
;
A
#
# COMPACT_ATOMS: atom_id res chain seq x y z
N MET A 1 31.56 61.84 16.53
CA MET A 1 30.80 62.30 15.35
C MET A 1 29.39 61.77 15.49
N ALA A 2 28.51 62.57 16.06
CA ALA A 2 27.10 62.27 16.27
C ALA A 2 26.28 63.14 15.29
N ASP A 3 25.28 62.53 14.64
CA ASP A 3 23.89 63.03 14.63
C ASP A 3 23.06 62.37 13.51
N LEU A 4 21.93 61.78 13.91
CA LEU A 4 20.74 61.50 13.10
C LEU A 4 19.64 62.50 13.57
N PRO A 5 18.42 62.53 12.99
CA PRO A 5 18.03 62.98 11.65
C PRO A 5 16.99 64.13 11.72
N ALA A 6 16.92 64.99 10.70
CA ALA A 6 15.89 66.03 10.61
C ALA A 6 14.68 65.58 9.77
N ARG A 7 13.57 65.39 10.48
CA ARG A 7 12.17 65.23 10.04
C ARG A 7 11.62 66.59 9.55
N ILE A 8 10.43 66.56 8.93
CA ILE A 8 9.46 67.67 8.72
C ILE A 8 9.63 68.36 7.35
N LYS A 9 8.66 68.50 6.42
CA LYS A 9 7.24 68.91 6.46
C LYS A 9 6.66 68.67 5.04
N GLN A 10 5.45 68.13 4.91
CA GLN A 10 4.42 68.66 4.00
C GLN A 10 3.09 67.92 4.24
N MET A 11 2.15 68.65 4.86
CA MET A 11 0.72 68.35 4.91
C MET A 11 -0.03 69.42 4.10
N LYS A 12 -1.28 69.08 3.72
CA LYS A 12 -2.36 69.84 3.05
C LYS A 12 -2.39 69.57 1.54
N LYS A 13 -3.51 69.16 0.91
CA LYS A 13 -4.91 69.53 1.16
C LYS A 13 -5.89 68.37 0.94
N LEU A 14 -6.91 68.35 1.79
CA LEU A 14 -8.23 67.77 1.61
C LEU A 14 -8.90 68.30 0.32
N HIS A 15 -9.57 67.42 -0.43
CA HIS A 15 -10.86 67.68 -1.08
C HIS A 15 -11.67 66.39 -0.98
N GLY A 16 -12.70 66.41 -0.14
CA GLY A 16 -13.86 65.54 -0.31
C GLY A 16 -14.80 66.19 -1.32
N ASP A 17 -15.42 65.36 -2.15
CA ASP A 17 -16.79 65.47 -2.68
C ASP A 17 -16.89 64.68 -3.99
N ALA A 18 -17.48 63.48 -3.91
CA ALA A 18 -18.36 62.89 -4.92
C ALA A 18 -18.72 61.47 -4.48
N ILE A 19 -19.81 61.36 -3.73
CA ILE A 19 -20.60 60.13 -3.62
C ILE A 19 -21.25 59.94 -4.99
N GLY A 20 -20.58 59.19 -5.86
CA GLY A 20 -21.12 58.72 -7.12
C GLY A 20 -21.82 57.39 -6.90
N ALA A 21 -23.15 57.42 -6.77
CA ALA A 21 -23.98 56.28 -7.04
C ALA A 21 -23.84 55.95 -8.54
N SER A 22 -23.08 54.90 -8.87
CA SER A 22 -23.14 54.27 -10.18
C SER A 22 -23.70 52.87 -10.01
N ASP A 23 -24.92 52.72 -10.49
CA ASP A 23 -25.60 51.47 -10.77
C ASP A 23 -24.63 50.43 -11.33
N SER A 24 -24.61 49.26 -10.69
CA SER A 24 -23.91 48.08 -11.18
C SER A 24 -24.63 47.60 -12.45
N PRO A 25 -24.02 47.65 -13.64
CA PRO A 25 -24.47 46.80 -14.72
C PRO A 25 -23.87 45.42 -14.44
N PHE A 26 -24.75 44.47 -14.21
CA PHE A 26 -24.45 43.05 -14.19
C PHE A 26 -23.63 42.71 -15.45
N ASP A 27 -22.31 42.62 -15.31
CA ASP A 27 -21.38 42.53 -16.43
C ASP A 27 -21.32 41.08 -16.94
N THR A 28 -22.31 40.73 -17.78
CA THR A 28 -22.45 39.42 -18.41
C THR A 28 -21.29 39.08 -19.35
N ASN A 29 -20.38 40.01 -19.63
CA ASN A 29 -19.20 39.79 -20.47
C ASN A 29 -18.01 39.11 -19.78
N SER A 30 -17.99 39.06 -18.43
CA SER A 30 -16.90 38.37 -17.70
C SER A 30 -16.90 36.85 -17.87
N LEU A 31 -18.06 36.26 -18.17
CA LEU A 31 -18.22 34.82 -18.46
C LEU A 31 -17.85 34.44 -19.91
N GLN A 32 -17.91 35.37 -20.86
CA GLN A 32 -17.46 35.10 -22.24
C GLN A 32 -15.95 35.30 -22.42
N ARG A 33 -15.30 36.16 -21.62
CA ARG A 33 -13.85 36.39 -21.72
C ARG A 33 -13.01 35.22 -21.21
N SER A 34 -13.57 34.32 -20.39
CA SER A 34 -12.87 33.10 -19.93
C SER A 34 -12.87 31.95 -20.94
N LEU A 35 -13.62 32.06 -22.06
CA LEU A 35 -13.71 31.03 -23.10
C LEU A 35 -12.74 31.26 -24.27
N ASN A 36 -12.20 32.47 -24.42
CA ASN A 36 -11.33 32.87 -25.54
C ASN A 36 -9.94 33.32 -25.06
N ASN A 37 -9.38 32.64 -24.06
CA ASN A 37 -8.02 32.92 -23.62
C ASN A 37 -7.05 32.08 -24.49
N PRO A 38 -6.20 32.67 -25.36
CA PRO A 38 -5.31 31.90 -26.24
C PRO A 38 -4.31 31.02 -25.44
N ASN A 39 -4.06 31.37 -24.18
CA ASN A 39 -3.28 30.52 -23.26
C ASN A 39 -3.99 29.21 -22.88
N GLN A 40 -5.31 29.10 -23.05
CA GLN A 40 -6.03 27.84 -22.89
C GLN A 40 -5.86 26.90 -24.08
N GLU A 41 -5.19 27.27 -25.17
CA GLU A 41 -4.96 26.34 -26.29
C GLU A 41 -3.54 25.77 -26.33
N ASN A 42 -2.63 26.30 -25.52
CA ASN A 42 -1.24 25.83 -25.43
C ASN A 42 -1.14 24.35 -25.02
N TRP A 43 -2.15 23.79 -24.34
CA TRP A 43 -2.16 22.36 -24.03
C TRP A 43 -2.35 21.46 -25.27
N LYS A 44 -2.86 22.00 -26.38
CA LYS A 44 -3.01 21.26 -27.65
C LYS A 44 -1.66 21.01 -28.34
N ASN A 45 -0.61 21.74 -27.97
CA ASN A 45 0.74 21.59 -28.51
C ASN A 45 1.48 20.36 -27.95
N PHE A 46 0.99 19.77 -26.86
CA PHE A 46 1.52 18.50 -26.37
C PHE A 46 0.96 17.35 -27.21
N GLU A 47 1.83 16.45 -27.65
CA GLU A 47 1.40 15.26 -28.41
C GLU A 47 0.38 14.45 -27.61
N LYS A 48 -0.75 14.11 -28.25
CA LYS A 48 -1.79 13.24 -27.66
C LYS A 48 -1.27 11.84 -27.26
N GLY A 49 -0.11 11.45 -27.82
CA GLY A 49 0.60 10.22 -27.48
C GLY A 49 1.32 10.27 -26.13
N SER A 50 1.71 11.46 -25.66
CA SER A 50 2.42 11.65 -24.39
C SER A 50 1.47 11.63 -23.20
N GLU A 51 1.90 11.06 -22.08
CA GLU A 51 1.13 11.01 -20.82
C GLU A 51 0.79 12.43 -20.32
N ALA A 52 1.73 13.38 -20.49
CA ALA A 52 1.50 14.78 -20.18
C ALA A 52 0.40 15.40 -21.07
N GLY A 53 0.42 15.10 -22.37
CA GLY A 53 -0.62 15.55 -23.30
C GLY A 53 -2.00 14.97 -22.95
N ARG A 54 -2.05 13.69 -22.54
CA ARG A 54 -3.29 13.05 -22.07
C ARG A 54 -3.83 13.66 -20.78
N LEU A 55 -2.95 13.96 -19.83
CA LEU A 55 -3.33 14.57 -18.56
C LEU A 55 -3.82 16.01 -18.74
N MET A 56 -3.14 16.81 -19.57
CA MET A 56 -3.58 18.16 -19.91
C MET A 56 -4.89 18.14 -20.70
N ALA A 57 -5.06 17.21 -21.64
CA ALA A 57 -6.34 17.01 -22.32
C ALA A 57 -7.46 16.59 -21.36
N LYS A 58 -7.15 15.85 -20.29
CA LYS A 58 -8.13 15.49 -19.26
C LYS A 58 -8.55 16.69 -18.39
N LEU A 59 -7.59 17.54 -18.01
CA LEU A 59 -7.84 18.72 -17.18
C LEU A 59 -8.52 19.86 -17.95
N TYR A 60 -8.09 20.13 -19.17
CA TYR A 60 -8.50 21.30 -19.94
C TYR A 60 -9.38 20.99 -21.16
N GLY A 61 -9.39 19.74 -21.66
CA GLY A 61 -10.15 19.31 -22.84
C GLY A 61 -11.65 19.07 -22.62
N GLY A 62 -12.24 19.63 -21.56
CA GLY A 62 -13.69 19.64 -21.33
C GLY A 62 -14.34 18.31 -20.92
N ALA A 63 -13.58 17.21 -20.86
CA ALA A 63 -14.10 15.89 -20.49
C ALA A 63 -14.32 15.71 -18.98
N TYR A 64 -13.69 16.53 -18.13
CA TYR A 64 -13.79 16.42 -16.67
C TYR A 64 -14.65 17.55 -16.09
N LYS A 65 -15.95 17.56 -16.40
CA LYS A 65 -16.92 18.24 -15.54
C LYS A 65 -17.16 17.31 -14.35
N PRO A 66 -16.66 17.60 -13.14
CA PRO A 66 -16.91 16.72 -12.00
C PRO A 66 -18.43 16.59 -11.82
N GLN A 67 -18.96 15.38 -11.98
CA GLN A 67 -20.35 15.09 -11.60
C GLN A 67 -20.42 15.11 -10.08
N ILE A 68 -20.61 16.30 -9.50
CA ILE A 68 -20.84 16.44 -8.08
C ILE A 68 -22.26 15.92 -7.81
N SER A 69 -22.34 14.67 -7.34
CA SER A 69 -23.59 14.07 -6.90
C SER A 69 -24.00 14.73 -5.58
N TYR A 70 -24.80 15.79 -5.67
CA TYR A 70 -25.42 16.36 -4.48
C TYR A 70 -26.52 15.42 -3.98
N PRO A 71 -26.61 15.18 -2.67
CA PRO A 71 -27.69 14.38 -2.11
C PRO A 71 -29.03 15.02 -2.49
N THR A 72 -29.93 14.21 -3.07
CA THR A 72 -31.24 14.70 -3.48
C THR A 72 -32.04 15.09 -2.25
N LEU A 73 -32.38 16.37 -2.14
CA LEU A 73 -33.27 16.86 -1.09
C LEU A 73 -34.66 16.25 -1.31
N LYS A 74 -34.98 15.21 -0.55
CA LYS A 74 -36.34 14.67 -0.48
C LYS A 74 -37.22 15.68 0.24
N THR A 75 -37.76 16.65 -0.48
CA THR A 75 -38.81 17.51 0.04
C THR A 75 -40.04 16.64 0.29
N ARG A 76 -40.46 16.52 1.55
CA ARG A 76 -41.76 15.93 1.86
C ARG A 76 -42.82 16.79 1.19
N LYS A 77 -43.77 16.17 0.48
CA LYS A 77 -44.97 16.87 -0.01
C LYS A 77 -45.59 17.56 1.21
N SER A 78 -45.57 18.89 1.21
CA SER A 78 -46.22 19.68 2.24
C SER A 78 -47.67 19.23 2.29
N VAL A 79 -48.10 18.63 3.39
CA VAL A 79 -49.52 18.42 3.63
C VAL A 79 -50.11 19.82 3.69
N ASP A 80 -51.16 20.06 2.90
CA ASP A 80 -51.83 21.34 2.77
C ASP A 80 -52.53 21.67 4.10
N ASN A 81 -51.74 22.08 5.08
CA ASN A 81 -52.22 22.61 6.34
C ASN A 81 -52.77 23.98 5.98
N GLY A 82 -54.09 24.02 5.81
CA GLY A 82 -54.84 25.18 5.35
C GLY A 82 -54.32 26.49 5.90
N ALA A 83 -54.30 27.50 5.02
CA ALA A 83 -53.80 28.86 5.24
C ALA A 83 -53.80 29.27 6.71
N TRP A 84 -52.60 29.40 7.28
CA TRP A 84 -52.41 29.92 8.63
C TRP A 84 -53.13 31.28 8.74
N ARG A 85 -54.25 31.30 9.46
CA ARG A 85 -55.02 32.53 9.75
C ARG A 85 -54.60 33.03 11.13
N PRO A 86 -53.97 34.22 11.25
CA PRO A 86 -53.82 34.88 12.53
C PRO A 86 -55.14 35.57 12.87
N SER A 87 -56.13 34.80 13.36
CA SER A 87 -57.38 35.38 13.86
C SER A 87 -57.43 35.30 15.39
N ASN A 88 -56.80 36.28 16.03
CA ASN A 88 -57.22 36.76 17.33
C ASN A 88 -58.62 37.38 17.17
N LYS A 89 -59.68 36.60 17.47
CA LYS A 89 -61.04 37.07 17.84
C LYS A 89 -61.96 35.87 18.03
N GLY A 90 -62.02 35.37 19.26
CA GLY A 90 -62.92 34.31 19.67
C GLY A 90 -62.36 33.69 20.93
N ASN A 91 -63.05 33.90 22.06
CA ASN A 91 -62.66 33.44 23.39
C ASN A 91 -61.95 32.10 23.35
N ALA A 92 -60.67 32.10 23.69
CA ALA A 92 -59.90 30.88 23.94
C ALA A 92 -60.53 30.18 25.14
N VAL A 93 -61.54 29.34 24.87
CA VAL A 93 -61.92 28.28 25.78
C VAL A 93 -60.69 27.40 25.86
N VAL A 94 -59.90 27.62 26.91
CA VAL A 94 -58.80 26.73 27.29
C VAL A 94 -59.40 25.32 27.21
N SER A 95 -58.96 24.52 26.23
CA SER A 95 -59.48 23.17 26.08
C SER A 95 -59.07 22.44 27.34
N LYS A 96 -59.99 22.34 28.31
CA LYS A 96 -59.75 21.62 29.55
C LYS A 96 -59.24 20.25 29.15
N PHE A 97 -58.04 19.91 29.61
CA PHE A 97 -57.38 18.66 29.28
C PHE A 97 -58.35 17.50 29.50
N ASP A 98 -58.84 16.92 28.40
CA ASP A 98 -59.80 15.82 28.41
C ASP A 98 -59.08 14.56 28.93
N LYS A 99 -59.02 14.39 30.26
CA LYS A 99 -58.39 13.24 30.92
C LYS A 99 -58.88 11.90 30.37
N LYS A 100 -60.15 11.84 29.93
CA LYS A 100 -60.76 10.66 29.30
C LYS A 100 -60.18 10.32 27.93
N LYS A 101 -59.70 11.30 27.16
CA LYS A 101 -59.00 11.08 25.89
C LYS A 101 -57.53 10.73 26.13
N ALA A 102 -56.89 11.35 27.13
CA ALA A 102 -55.51 11.05 27.50
C ALA A 102 -55.31 9.61 28.01
N SER A 103 -56.30 9.03 28.72
CA SER A 103 -56.17 7.64 29.22
C SER A 103 -56.35 6.56 28.15
N LYS A 104 -56.86 6.91 26.96
CA LYS A 104 -57.03 5.99 25.82
C LYS A 104 -55.89 6.08 24.81
N VAL A 105 -54.90 6.93 25.04
CA VAL A 105 -53.68 6.92 24.23
C VAL A 105 -52.97 5.60 24.50
N ALA A 106 -52.80 4.79 23.44
CA ALA A 106 -52.09 3.53 23.48
C ALA A 106 -50.59 3.79 23.73
N ALA A 107 -50.23 4.09 24.98
CA ALA A 107 -48.85 4.14 25.39
C ALA A 107 -48.27 2.73 25.34
N PRO A 108 -47.09 2.52 24.74
CA PRO A 108 -46.41 1.24 24.76
C PRO A 108 -46.25 0.77 26.21
N LYS A 109 -46.89 -0.35 26.56
CA LYS A 109 -46.73 -0.96 27.88
C LYS A 109 -45.33 -1.54 27.95
N PHE A 110 -44.37 -0.76 28.45
CA PHE A 110 -43.10 -1.34 28.88
C PHE A 110 -43.42 -2.31 30.00
N ARG A 111 -43.32 -3.62 29.71
CA ARG A 111 -43.35 -4.66 30.75
C ARG A 111 -42.34 -4.22 31.80
N GLN A 112 -42.80 -3.98 33.02
CA GLN A 112 -41.88 -3.92 34.14
C GLN A 112 -41.24 -5.29 34.19
N THR A 113 -40.02 -5.39 33.66
CA THR A 113 -39.17 -6.55 33.83
C THR A 113 -39.12 -6.78 35.32
N SER A 114 -39.65 -7.93 35.78
CA SER A 114 -39.57 -8.30 37.20
C SER A 114 -38.14 -8.01 37.64
N GLY A 115 -37.99 -7.10 38.62
CA GLY A 115 -36.67 -6.63 39.02
C GLY A 115 -35.80 -7.84 39.29
N TYR A 116 -34.75 -8.01 38.49
CA TYR A 116 -33.64 -8.82 38.94
C TYR A 116 -33.19 -8.19 40.25
N THR A 117 -33.38 -8.90 41.36
CA THR A 117 -32.88 -8.51 42.68
C THR A 117 -31.37 -8.73 42.67
N PHE A 118 -30.64 -7.91 41.92
CA PHE A 118 -29.20 -7.84 42.06
C PHE A 118 -28.93 -7.21 43.41
N ALA A 119 -28.31 -7.98 44.30
CA ALA A 119 -27.80 -7.41 45.53
C ALA A 119 -26.62 -6.49 45.17
N PRO A 120 -26.35 -5.42 45.94
CA PRO A 120 -25.14 -4.62 45.78
C PRO A 120 -23.84 -5.47 45.74
N VAL A 121 -23.87 -6.64 46.38
CA VAL A 121 -22.78 -7.64 46.41
C VAL A 121 -22.51 -8.25 45.03
N ASP A 122 -23.50 -8.34 44.15
CA ASP A 122 -23.35 -8.87 42.79
C ASP A 122 -22.56 -7.94 41.87
N PHE A 123 -22.43 -6.66 42.26
CA PHE A 123 -21.62 -5.67 41.57
C PHE A 123 -20.17 -5.63 42.07
N ILE A 124 -19.82 -6.39 43.11
CA ILE A 124 -18.43 -6.52 43.56
C ILE A 124 -17.71 -7.44 42.56
N PRO A 125 -16.74 -6.93 41.78
CA PRO A 125 -16.04 -7.74 40.81
C PRO A 125 -15.28 -8.85 41.53
N ARG A 126 -15.68 -10.09 41.30
CA ARG A 126 -14.97 -11.26 41.83
C ARG A 126 -13.61 -11.36 41.15
N LYS A 127 -12.60 -11.82 41.90
CA LYS A 127 -11.29 -12.14 41.32
C LYS A 127 -11.49 -13.18 40.22
N ARG A 128 -10.93 -12.90 39.04
CA ARG A 128 -10.97 -13.83 37.90
C ARG A 128 -10.05 -15.00 38.18
N ASN A 129 -10.43 -16.18 37.71
CA ASN A 129 -9.59 -17.36 37.77
C ASN A 129 -8.34 -17.16 36.90
N GLU A 130 -7.24 -17.81 37.28
CA GLU A 130 -5.97 -17.71 36.56
C GLU A 130 -6.10 -18.10 35.08
N GLU A 131 -6.87 -19.14 34.78
CA GLU A 131 -7.14 -19.60 33.41
C GLU A 131 -7.84 -18.53 32.57
N VAL A 132 -8.79 -17.80 33.15
CA VAL A 132 -9.49 -16.70 32.48
C VAL A 132 -8.51 -15.58 32.18
N CYS A 133 -7.64 -15.23 33.12
CA CYS A 133 -6.61 -14.22 32.89
C CYS A 133 -5.64 -14.62 31.78
N LYS A 134 -5.19 -15.89 31.73
CA LYS A 134 -4.34 -16.40 30.66
C LYS A 134 -5.02 -16.31 29.29
N SER A 135 -6.26 -16.78 29.18
CA SER A 135 -7.02 -16.70 27.93
C SER A 135 -7.22 -15.26 27.43
N MET A 136 -7.43 -14.30 28.34
CA MET A 136 -7.55 -12.89 27.97
C MET A 136 -6.23 -12.29 27.47
N ILE A 137 -5.09 -12.72 28.04
CA ILE A 137 -3.76 -12.31 27.58
C ILE A 137 -3.50 -12.88 26.18
N ASP A 138 -3.72 -14.17 26.00
CA ASP A 138 -3.54 -14.85 24.71
C ASP A 138 -4.41 -14.23 23.60
N ASP A 139 -5.66 -13.89 23.92
CA ASP A 139 -6.57 -13.18 23.01
C ASP A 139 -6.06 -11.79 22.61
N VAL A 140 -5.47 -11.06 23.56
CA VAL A 140 -4.90 -9.74 23.30
C VAL A 140 -3.65 -9.87 22.44
N GLU A 141 -2.78 -10.83 22.72
CA GLU A 141 -1.58 -11.10 21.91
C GLU A 141 -1.94 -11.57 20.49
N MET A 142 -2.95 -12.43 20.35
CA MET A 142 -3.48 -12.82 19.05
C MET A 142 -4.04 -11.63 18.27
N ARG A 143 -4.79 -10.74 18.92
CA ARG A 143 -5.33 -9.53 18.26
C ARG A 143 -4.23 -8.56 17.87
N GLN A 144 -3.22 -8.40 18.71
CA GLN A 144 -2.09 -7.51 18.43
C GLN A 144 -1.20 -8.05 17.31
N SER A 145 -0.91 -9.35 17.30
CA SER A 145 -0.15 -10.00 16.23
C SER A 145 -0.92 -10.04 14.90
N ALA A 146 -2.24 -10.17 14.94
CA ALA A 146 -3.09 -10.08 13.75
C ALA A 146 -3.39 -8.65 13.29
N TYR A 147 -3.19 -7.64 14.15
CA TYR A 147 -3.45 -6.25 13.81
C TYR A 147 -2.42 -5.73 12.80
N ARG A 148 -2.90 -5.46 11.59
CA ARG A 148 -2.19 -4.67 10.61
C ARG A 148 -2.73 -3.24 10.71
N PRO A 149 -1.94 -2.26 11.19
CA PRO A 149 -2.39 -0.89 11.20
C PRO A 149 -2.85 -0.49 9.79
N PRO A 150 -3.92 0.32 9.68
CA PRO A 150 -4.35 0.83 8.39
C PRO A 150 -3.15 1.46 7.69
N ASN A 151 -3.01 1.20 6.39
CA ASN A 151 -1.91 1.75 5.60
C ASN A 151 -2.09 3.27 5.52
N VAL A 152 -1.55 3.99 6.51
CA VAL A 152 -1.45 5.43 6.48
C VAL A 152 -0.28 5.71 5.55
N GLN A 153 -0.57 5.91 4.26
CA GLN A 153 0.43 6.50 3.37
C GLN A 153 0.77 7.85 3.97
N ALA A 154 1.98 7.97 4.53
CA ALA A 154 2.50 9.23 5.02
C ALA A 154 2.68 10.13 3.80
N PHE A 155 1.62 10.87 3.44
CA PHE A 155 1.56 11.73 2.26
C PHE A 155 2.64 12.82 2.25
N SER A 156 3.42 12.98 3.33
CA SER A 156 4.44 14.01 3.44
C SER A 156 5.59 13.68 4.43
N ALA A 157 5.99 12.41 4.57
CA ALA A 157 7.23 12.13 5.29
C ALA A 157 8.45 12.61 4.46
N ASP A 158 9.46 13.19 5.11
CA ASP A 158 10.66 13.66 4.40
C ASP A 158 11.42 12.52 3.73
N GLU A 159 11.30 11.30 4.26
CA GLU A 159 11.81 10.08 3.64
C GLU A 159 11.17 9.80 2.28
N GLU A 160 9.85 9.98 2.15
CA GLU A 160 9.15 9.78 0.87
C GLU A 160 9.50 10.90 -0.12
N LYS A 161 9.73 12.13 0.34
CA LYS A 161 10.25 13.21 -0.52
C LYS A 161 11.63 12.87 -1.07
N GLN A 162 12.53 12.36 -0.23
CA GLN A 162 13.87 11.91 -0.67
C GLN A 162 13.75 10.76 -1.67
N ARG A 163 12.92 9.77 -1.38
CA ARG A 163 12.66 8.65 -2.30
C ARG A 163 12.15 9.14 -3.65
N LEU A 164 11.15 10.02 -3.68
CA LEU A 164 10.60 10.58 -4.91
C LEU A 164 11.64 11.39 -5.68
N SER A 165 12.49 12.16 -4.99
CA SER A 165 13.62 12.88 -5.58
C SER A 165 14.60 11.91 -6.26
N GLU A 166 14.95 10.80 -5.60
CA GLU A 166 15.80 9.76 -6.17
C GLU A 166 15.14 9.08 -7.38
N VAL A 167 13.84 8.80 -7.32
CA VAL A 167 13.08 8.22 -8.45
C VAL A 167 13.14 9.14 -9.67
N PHE A 168 12.87 10.44 -9.50
CA PHE A 168 12.90 11.37 -10.63
C PHE A 168 14.31 11.58 -11.19
N THR A 169 15.33 11.52 -10.34
CA THR A 169 16.73 11.69 -10.74
C THR A 169 17.27 10.45 -11.46
N HIS A 170 17.02 9.25 -10.95
CA HIS A 170 17.69 8.03 -11.42
C HIS A 170 16.85 7.17 -12.37
N LYS A 171 15.53 7.17 -12.25
CA LYS A 171 14.67 6.38 -13.15
C LYS A 171 14.23 7.13 -14.40
N GLY A 172 14.54 8.42 -14.47
CA GLY A 172 14.04 9.32 -15.50
C GLY A 172 12.56 9.61 -15.27
N GLY A 173 12.24 10.84 -14.86
CA GLY A 173 10.86 11.27 -14.79
C GLY A 173 10.17 11.13 -16.16
N LYS A 174 8.93 10.65 -16.19
CA LYS A 174 8.17 10.44 -17.45
C LYS A 174 7.76 11.73 -18.16
N ALA A 175 8.00 12.89 -17.55
CA ALA A 175 7.53 14.18 -18.04
C ALA A 175 8.46 14.82 -19.10
N LEU A 176 9.74 14.43 -19.13
CA LEU A 176 10.75 14.99 -20.05
C LEU A 176 11.15 13.97 -21.12
N PRO A 177 11.50 14.40 -22.35
CA PRO A 177 12.04 13.53 -23.38
C PRO A 177 13.30 12.79 -22.90
N LYS A 178 13.49 11.55 -23.34
CA LYS A 178 14.58 10.66 -22.90
C LYS A 178 15.98 11.30 -23.02
N ASP A 179 16.18 12.11 -24.06
CA ASP A 179 17.45 12.78 -24.36
C ASP A 179 17.78 13.92 -23.39
N LEU A 180 16.78 14.41 -22.65
CA LEU A 180 16.90 15.47 -21.64
C LEU A 180 16.79 14.93 -20.20
N THR A 181 16.67 13.61 -20.03
CA THR A 181 16.64 12.97 -18.71
C THR A 181 18.00 12.39 -18.35
N HIS A 182 18.34 12.39 -17.05
CA HIS A 182 19.52 11.72 -16.52
C HIS A 182 19.52 10.22 -16.90
N PRO A 183 20.71 9.60 -17.03
CA PRO A 183 20.82 8.20 -17.44
C PRO A 183 20.05 7.30 -16.49
N VAL A 184 19.22 6.44 -17.07
CA VAL A 184 18.37 5.50 -16.32
C VAL A 184 19.25 4.48 -15.61
N GLY A 185 19.25 4.50 -14.29
CA GLY A 185 19.99 3.58 -13.43
C GLY A 185 19.17 3.14 -12.22
N PRO A 186 19.61 2.10 -11.49
CA PRO A 186 18.97 1.68 -10.25
C PRO A 186 19.05 2.83 -9.23
N ALA A 187 17.91 3.22 -8.67
CA ALA A 187 17.88 4.31 -7.69
C ALA A 187 18.55 3.86 -6.38
N PRO A 188 19.27 4.75 -5.66
CA PRO A 188 19.98 4.40 -4.43
C PRO A 188 19.09 3.75 -3.36
N TYR A 189 17.84 4.17 -3.20
CA TYR A 189 16.88 3.52 -2.29
C TYR A 189 16.62 2.06 -2.66
N GLU A 190 16.59 1.71 -3.95
CA GLU A 190 16.39 0.33 -4.41
C GLU A 190 17.60 -0.54 -4.12
N VAL A 191 18.80 0.02 -4.28
CA VAL A 191 20.04 -0.66 -3.92
C VAL A 191 20.07 -0.95 -2.42
N ARG A 192 19.76 0.06 -1.59
CA ARG A 192 19.66 -0.11 -0.13
C ARG A 192 18.61 -1.15 0.26
N GLN A 193 17.43 -1.10 -0.35
CA GLN A 193 16.35 -2.04 -0.07
C GLN A 193 16.73 -3.47 -0.46
N ARG A 194 17.37 -3.65 -1.62
CA ARG A 194 17.87 -4.95 -2.09
C ARG A 194 18.95 -5.50 -1.16
N GLN A 195 19.88 -4.66 -0.70
CA GLN A 195 20.91 -5.06 0.26
C GLN A 195 20.31 -5.47 1.61
N ALA A 196 19.36 -4.69 2.14
CA ALA A 196 18.67 -5.00 3.38
C ALA A 196 17.88 -6.32 3.29
N GLU A 197 17.21 -6.57 2.16
CA GLU A 197 16.51 -7.83 1.92
C GLU A 197 17.50 -9.02 1.83
N GLN A 198 18.62 -8.85 1.13
CA GLN A 198 19.67 -9.86 1.07
C GLN A 198 20.24 -10.18 2.46
N GLN A 199 20.50 -9.16 3.28
CA GLN A 199 20.94 -9.34 4.66
C GLN A 199 19.90 -10.12 5.47
N ARG A 200 18.62 -9.74 5.38
CA ARG A 200 17.54 -10.45 6.06
C ARG A 200 17.43 -11.92 5.63
N VAL A 201 17.62 -12.21 4.35
CA VAL A 201 17.63 -13.59 3.83
C VAL A 201 18.83 -14.36 4.35
N VAL A 202 20.02 -13.76 4.38
CA VAL A 202 21.24 -14.37 4.93
C VAL A 202 21.07 -14.66 6.41
N GLU A 203 20.55 -13.72 7.17
CA GLU A 203 20.27 -13.86 8.60
C GLU A 203 19.21 -14.94 8.86
N ALA A 204 18.11 -14.94 8.11
CA ALA A 204 17.09 -15.97 8.22
C ALA A 204 17.64 -17.37 7.87
N LYS A 205 18.54 -17.44 6.88
CA LYS A 205 19.22 -18.69 6.50
C LYS A 205 20.20 -19.14 7.58
N ALA A 206 20.93 -18.20 8.20
CA ALA A 206 21.81 -18.47 9.34
C ALA A 206 20.99 -18.98 10.55
N ALA A 207 19.89 -18.31 10.89
CA ALA A 207 18.98 -18.71 11.97
C ALA A 207 18.31 -20.07 11.72
N ARG A 208 18.06 -20.45 10.45
CA ARG A 208 17.60 -21.81 10.11
C ARG A 208 18.70 -22.85 10.30
N ARG A 209 19.94 -22.53 9.94
CA ARG A 209 21.10 -23.42 10.14
C ARG A 209 21.36 -23.69 11.63
N THR A 210 21.26 -22.68 12.49
CA THR A 210 21.45 -22.87 13.94
C THR A 210 20.39 -23.78 14.56
N ARG A 211 19.14 -23.69 14.11
CA ARG A 211 18.05 -24.56 14.57
C ARG A 211 18.20 -26.00 14.11
N LEU A 212 18.68 -26.24 12.88
CA LEU A 212 18.88 -27.60 12.36
C LEU A 212 20.08 -28.31 12.99
N ASN A 213 21.12 -27.58 13.40
CA ASN A 213 22.32 -28.14 14.03
C ASN A 213 22.21 -28.26 15.56
N GLY A 214 21.00 -28.30 16.13
CA GLY A 214 20.80 -28.62 17.55
C GLY A 214 21.17 -27.50 18.53
N GLY A 215 21.16 -26.24 18.11
CA GLY A 215 21.35 -25.11 19.03
C GLY A 215 22.80 -24.89 19.49
N VAL A 216 23.78 -25.46 18.79
CA VAL A 216 25.18 -25.07 18.97
C VAL A 216 25.36 -23.66 18.41
N ASP A 217 25.69 -22.73 19.31
CA ASP A 217 25.85 -21.31 19.07
C ASP A 217 26.87 -21.07 17.93
N PRO A 218 26.50 -20.50 16.78
CA PRO A 218 27.39 -20.37 15.62
C PRO A 218 28.51 -19.35 15.83
N LEU A 219 28.48 -18.59 16.94
CA LEU A 219 29.51 -17.63 17.32
C LEU A 219 30.70 -18.27 18.06
N ALA A 220 30.59 -19.53 18.48
CA ALA A 220 31.67 -20.28 19.11
C ALA A 220 32.38 -21.25 18.14
N VAL A 221 32.02 -21.24 16.85
CA VAL A 221 32.78 -21.95 15.84
C VAL A 221 33.99 -21.09 15.49
N GLU A 222 35.09 -21.33 16.22
CA GLU A 222 36.45 -21.01 15.79
C GLU A 222 36.54 -21.20 14.27
N PRO A 223 37.07 -20.23 13.51
CA PRO A 223 37.08 -20.27 12.05
C PRO A 223 37.80 -21.55 11.61
N THR A 224 37.01 -22.57 11.28
CA THR A 224 37.52 -23.78 10.64
C THR A 224 38.27 -23.31 9.41
N PRO A 225 39.54 -23.71 9.23
CA PRO A 225 40.38 -23.23 8.13
C PRO A 225 39.59 -23.39 6.85
N SER A 226 39.38 -22.25 6.18
CA SER A 226 38.63 -22.13 4.94
C SER A 226 38.92 -23.35 4.07
N ALA A 227 37.90 -24.20 3.87
CA ALA A 227 38.01 -25.34 2.99
C ALA A 227 38.62 -24.82 1.67
N PRO A 228 39.68 -25.48 1.16
CA PRO A 228 40.38 -25.00 -0.01
C PRO A 228 39.35 -24.71 -1.10
N GLU A 229 39.38 -23.49 -1.64
CA GLU A 229 38.44 -23.08 -2.68
C GLU A 229 38.49 -24.11 -3.79
N LYS A 230 37.43 -24.93 -3.89
CA LYS A 230 37.36 -25.99 -4.90
C LYS A 230 37.53 -25.33 -6.26
N SER A 231 38.47 -25.85 -7.04
CA SER A 231 38.73 -25.38 -8.40
C SER A 231 37.42 -25.36 -9.18
N THR A 232 37.25 -24.40 -10.08
CA THR A 232 36.07 -24.34 -10.96
C THR A 232 35.87 -25.65 -11.73
N LYS A 233 36.97 -26.35 -12.05
CA LYS A 233 36.96 -27.68 -12.65
C LYS A 233 36.38 -28.74 -11.73
N ASP A 234 36.69 -28.70 -10.44
CA ASP A 234 36.15 -29.63 -9.44
C ASP A 234 34.66 -29.41 -9.22
N GLN A 235 34.23 -28.15 -9.21
CA GLN A 235 32.80 -27.81 -9.12
C GLN A 235 32.02 -28.32 -10.34
N LEU A 236 32.58 -28.14 -11.54
CA LEU A 236 31.98 -28.64 -12.77
C LEU A 236 31.97 -30.17 -12.80
N PHE A 237 33.03 -30.81 -12.31
CA PHE A 237 33.09 -32.26 -12.17
C PHE A 237 32.00 -32.77 -11.23
N ASP A 238 31.91 -32.20 -10.03
CA ASP A 238 30.93 -32.57 -9.01
C ASP A 238 29.49 -32.38 -9.53
N GLN A 239 29.24 -31.31 -10.30
CA GLN A 239 27.96 -31.07 -10.97
C GLN A 239 27.63 -32.16 -11.99
N ILE A 240 28.52 -32.45 -12.95
CA ILE A 240 28.26 -33.47 -13.99
C ILE A 240 28.08 -34.85 -13.35
N TYR A 241 28.85 -35.16 -12.31
CA TYR A 241 28.71 -36.41 -11.56
C TYR A 241 27.34 -36.52 -10.88
N SER A 242 26.84 -35.44 -10.26
CA SER A 242 25.49 -35.43 -9.69
C SER A 242 24.41 -35.64 -10.75
N GLU A 243 24.54 -35.02 -11.93
CA GLU A 243 23.61 -35.24 -13.03
C GLU A 243 23.62 -36.70 -13.51
N ILE A 244 24.77 -37.37 -13.55
CA ILE A 244 24.86 -38.80 -13.91
C ILE A 244 24.11 -39.65 -12.88
N LYS A 245 24.28 -39.38 -11.58
CA LYS A 245 23.56 -40.08 -10.50
C LYS A 245 22.05 -39.90 -10.61
N ASP A 246 21.60 -38.67 -10.86
CA ASP A 246 20.18 -38.36 -11.04
C ASP A 246 19.59 -39.10 -12.24
N ARG A 247 20.31 -39.17 -13.37
CA ARG A 247 19.88 -39.90 -14.57
C ARG A 247 19.83 -41.40 -14.35
N ARG A 248 20.75 -41.95 -13.56
CA ARG A 248 20.74 -43.37 -13.20
C ARG A 248 19.56 -43.71 -12.30
N SER A 249 19.28 -42.88 -11.28
CA SER A 249 18.08 -43.05 -10.44
C SER A 249 16.79 -42.89 -11.24
N TYR A 250 16.74 -41.94 -12.17
CA TYR A 250 15.60 -41.77 -13.06
C TYR A 250 15.40 -42.97 -13.98
N GLN A 251 16.48 -43.54 -14.52
CA GLN A 251 16.41 -44.79 -15.29
C GLN A 251 15.77 -45.90 -14.46
N GLU A 252 16.25 -46.12 -13.23
CA GLU A 252 15.72 -47.15 -12.33
C GLU A 252 14.24 -46.95 -12.02
N GLN A 253 13.81 -45.72 -11.73
CA GLN A 253 12.40 -45.38 -11.50
C GLN A 253 11.53 -45.64 -12.74
N MET A 254 12.03 -45.30 -13.93
CA MET A 254 11.33 -45.56 -15.18
C MET A 254 11.23 -47.07 -15.47
N GLU A 255 12.28 -47.83 -15.19
CA GLU A 255 12.25 -49.28 -15.32
C GLU A 255 11.24 -49.93 -14.36
N LEU A 256 11.15 -49.43 -13.13
CA LEU A 256 10.14 -49.84 -12.15
C LEU A 256 8.71 -49.52 -12.63
N ALA A 257 8.53 -48.39 -13.31
CA ALA A 257 7.26 -47.98 -13.90
C ALA A 257 6.91 -48.72 -15.22
N GLY A 258 7.76 -49.65 -15.68
CA GLY A 258 7.53 -50.44 -16.89
C GLY A 258 7.92 -49.73 -18.19
N ALA A 259 8.84 -48.75 -18.14
CA ALA A 259 9.31 -48.06 -19.33
C ALA A 259 10.00 -49.01 -20.32
N GLY A 260 9.73 -48.77 -21.61
CA GLY A 260 10.22 -49.60 -22.71
C GLY A 260 11.72 -49.46 -22.97
N LYS A 261 12.24 -50.32 -23.86
CA LYS A 261 13.66 -50.31 -24.27
C LYS A 261 14.11 -48.99 -24.88
N ALA A 262 13.20 -48.26 -25.55
CA ALA A 262 13.50 -46.98 -26.18
C ALA A 262 13.90 -45.91 -25.15
N ASP A 263 13.18 -45.81 -24.03
CA ASP A 263 13.48 -44.84 -22.97
C ASP A 263 14.80 -45.18 -22.27
N ARG A 264 15.07 -46.47 -22.04
CA ARG A 264 16.35 -46.94 -21.49
C ARG A 264 17.52 -46.54 -22.38
N GLN A 265 17.40 -46.75 -23.69
CA GLN A 265 18.44 -46.37 -24.65
C GLN A 265 18.66 -44.86 -24.71
N ARG A 266 17.57 -44.07 -24.64
CA ARG A 266 17.67 -42.60 -24.59
C ARG A 266 18.45 -42.14 -23.37
N ILE A 267 18.09 -42.63 -22.18
CA ILE A 267 18.76 -42.25 -20.93
C ILE A 267 20.21 -42.75 -20.91
N ALA A 268 20.48 -43.96 -21.41
CA ALA A 268 21.84 -44.48 -21.54
C ALA A 268 22.71 -43.60 -22.46
N GLY A 269 22.14 -43.07 -23.55
CA GLY A 269 22.83 -42.10 -24.42
C GLY A 269 23.16 -40.78 -23.72
N GLU A 270 22.26 -40.27 -22.88
CA GLU A 270 22.51 -39.08 -22.06
C GLU A 270 23.63 -39.33 -21.04
N ILE A 271 23.59 -40.46 -20.33
CA ILE A 271 24.65 -40.87 -19.38
C ILE A 271 26.00 -40.99 -20.10
N SER A 272 26.04 -41.64 -21.25
CA SER A 272 27.27 -41.79 -22.05
C SER A 272 27.85 -40.43 -22.47
N THR A 273 26.98 -39.48 -22.88
CA THR A 273 27.40 -38.12 -23.25
C THR A 273 28.00 -37.39 -22.05
N ARG A 274 27.42 -37.52 -20.85
CA ARG A 274 27.94 -36.91 -19.62
C ARG A 274 29.25 -37.56 -19.15
N LEU A 275 29.39 -38.87 -19.26
CA LEU A 275 30.65 -39.56 -18.98
C LEU A 275 31.77 -39.09 -19.91
N SER A 276 31.47 -38.86 -21.20
CA SER A 276 32.43 -38.28 -22.14
C SER A 276 32.86 -36.87 -21.71
N GLN A 277 31.91 -36.01 -21.29
CA GLN A 277 32.23 -34.67 -20.77
C GLN A 277 33.12 -34.74 -19.51
N LEU A 278 32.80 -35.64 -18.59
CA LEU A 278 33.52 -35.82 -17.34
C LEU A 278 34.95 -36.33 -17.59
N SER A 279 35.14 -37.23 -18.56
CA SER A 279 36.46 -37.66 -19.03
C SER A 279 37.30 -36.54 -19.66
N GLY A 280 36.66 -35.50 -20.19
CA GLY A 280 37.33 -34.31 -20.72
C GLY A 280 37.87 -33.38 -19.62
N ILE A 281 37.30 -33.43 -18.41
CA ILE A 281 37.72 -32.62 -17.26
C ILE A 281 38.85 -33.33 -16.52
N ASP A 282 38.61 -34.58 -16.09
CA ASP A 282 39.57 -35.40 -15.36
C ASP A 282 39.39 -36.88 -15.72
N LYS A 283 40.34 -37.43 -16.48
CA LYS A 283 40.31 -38.82 -16.95
C LYS A 283 40.43 -39.84 -15.82
N GLY A 284 41.18 -39.52 -14.76
CA GLY A 284 41.44 -40.45 -13.66
C GLY A 284 40.17 -40.66 -12.84
N ARG A 285 39.59 -39.56 -12.35
CA ARG A 285 38.32 -39.61 -11.62
C ARG A 285 37.17 -40.11 -12.48
N ALA A 286 37.17 -39.84 -13.80
CA ALA A 286 36.17 -40.40 -14.71
C ALA A 286 36.19 -41.93 -14.77
N ALA A 287 37.39 -42.53 -14.75
CA ALA A 287 37.52 -43.98 -14.77
C ALA A 287 36.94 -44.63 -13.51
N GLU A 288 37.15 -44.03 -12.34
CA GLU A 288 36.57 -44.46 -11.07
C GLU A 288 35.04 -44.43 -11.11
N VAL A 289 34.47 -43.33 -11.60
CA VAL A 289 33.01 -43.18 -11.75
C VAL A 289 32.44 -44.21 -12.72
N MET A 290 33.14 -44.51 -13.83
CA MET A 290 32.70 -45.56 -14.75
C MET A 290 32.68 -46.92 -14.06
N ILE A 291 33.71 -47.25 -13.27
CA ILE A 291 33.76 -48.50 -12.52
C ILE A 291 32.60 -48.58 -11.51
N GLU A 292 32.33 -47.50 -10.76
CA GLU A 292 31.21 -47.41 -9.80
C GLU A 292 29.84 -47.67 -10.47
N MET A 293 29.65 -47.23 -11.72
CA MET A 293 28.36 -47.35 -12.42
C MET A 293 28.10 -48.71 -13.07
N TYR A 294 29.14 -49.51 -13.29
CA TYR A 294 29.03 -50.87 -13.87
C TYR A 294 29.07 -51.98 -12.82
N GLN A 295 29.20 -51.63 -11.54
CA GLN A 295 29.00 -52.54 -10.40
C GLN A 295 27.51 -52.61 -10.02
#